data_AF-A0A5K1EGH3-F1
#
_entry.id   AF-A0A5K1EGH3-F1
#
_cell.length_a   1.000
_cell.length_b   1.000
_cell.length_c   1.000
_cell.angle_alpha   90.00
_cell.angle_beta   90.00
_cell.angle_gamma   90.00
#
_symmetry.space_group_name_H-M   'P 1'
#
loop_
_entity.id
_entity.type
_entity.pdbx_description
1 polymer ?
#
loop_
_entity_poly.entity_id
_entity_poly.type
_entity_poly.pdbx_seq_one_letter_code
_entity_poly.pdbx_strand_id
1 'polypeptide(L)'
;GLGLLTASQIVPSFKPPTCVGNSCSGSLEQHKTVFFIALYLVSIAAGWQKPSLESFGADQFDDNDCVERRKKISFFNWWFFGACSGVVFGVTAVLSVTGHFGWGAGYAVPTVCLGLALALLVIGCPYYRYRIPQGSPLTPILQVFVAATAKKNLPQPSDPSELYEFVEPGRSRLPHTSRM
;
A
#
# COMPACT_ATOMS: atom_id res chain seq x y z
N GLY A 1 -5.34 -11.70 -4.64
CA GLY A 1 -4.59 -11.12 -5.77
C GLY A 1 -3.58 -12.12 -6.29
N LEU A 2 -2.35 -12.10 -5.77
CA LEU A 2 -1.24 -12.93 -6.25
C LEU A 2 -1.54 -14.44 -6.27
N GLY A 3 -2.13 -14.99 -5.20
CA GLY A 3 -2.53 -16.41 -5.20
C GLY A 3 -3.54 -16.77 -6.30
N LEU A 4 -4.49 -15.88 -6.60
CA LEU A 4 -5.46 -16.07 -7.69
C LEU A 4 -4.79 -15.94 -9.06
N LEU A 5 -3.82 -15.04 -9.19
CA LEU A 5 -3.01 -14.86 -10.39
C LEU A 5 -2.19 -16.13 -10.67
N THR A 6 -1.53 -16.68 -9.63
CA THR A 6 -0.83 -17.98 -9.72
C THR A 6 -1.80 -19.11 -10.08
N ALA A 7 -2.96 -19.18 -9.43
CA ALA A 7 -3.97 -20.20 -9.70
C ALA A 7 -4.47 -20.14 -11.16
N SER A 8 -4.62 -18.95 -11.75
CA SER A 8 -5.02 -18.77 -13.16
C SER A 8 -4.05 -19.41 -14.15
N GLN A 9 -2.80 -19.63 -13.75
CA GLN A 9 -1.74 -20.19 -14.60
C GLN A 9 -1.41 -21.65 -14.27
N ILE A 10 -1.93 -22.21 -13.17
CA ILE A 10 -1.62 -23.58 -12.73
C ILE A 10 -2.85 -24.48 -12.81
N VAL A 11 -4.01 -23.97 -12.39
CA VAL A 11 -5.26 -24.75 -12.32
C VAL A 11 -5.82 -24.99 -13.72
N PRO A 12 -6.06 -26.25 -14.13
CA PRO A 12 -6.53 -26.58 -15.48
C PRO A 12 -7.81 -25.86 -15.89
N SER A 13 -8.76 -25.69 -14.97
CA SER A 13 -10.04 -25.00 -15.22
C SER A 13 -9.92 -23.50 -15.47
N PHE A 14 -8.84 -22.87 -14.98
CA PHE A 14 -8.61 -21.43 -15.14
C PHE A 14 -7.50 -21.12 -16.13
N LYS A 15 -6.80 -22.13 -16.66
CA LYS A 15 -5.79 -21.95 -17.69
C LYS A 15 -6.42 -21.47 -19.00
N PRO A 16 -5.66 -20.73 -19.82
CA PRO A 16 -6.10 -20.41 -21.17
C PRO A 16 -6.35 -21.72 -21.95
N PRO A 17 -7.32 -21.73 -22.87
CA PRO A 17 -7.62 -22.93 -23.64
C PRO A 17 -6.39 -23.37 -24.42
N THR A 18 -6.02 -24.63 -24.25
CA THR A 18 -4.96 -25.26 -25.04
C THR A 18 -5.58 -25.88 -26.28
N CYS A 19 -5.18 -25.40 -27.46
CA CYS A 19 -5.64 -25.95 -28.73
C CYS A 19 -4.60 -26.95 -29.25
N VAL A 20 -5.04 -28.18 -29.54
CA VAL A 20 -4.24 -29.20 -30.22
C VAL A 20 -4.96 -29.54 -31.53
N GLY A 21 -4.44 -29.06 -32.65
CA GLY A 21 -5.15 -29.14 -33.93
C GLY A 21 -6.41 -28.26 -33.94
N ASN A 22 -7.54 -28.81 -34.43
CA ASN A 22 -8.83 -28.08 -34.50
C ASN A 22 -9.67 -28.17 -33.22
N SER A 23 -9.20 -28.86 -32.17
CA SER A 23 -9.93 -29.00 -30.91
C SER A 23 -9.31 -28.09 -29.84
N CYS A 24 -10.11 -27.16 -29.30
CA CYS A 24 -9.73 -26.32 -28.17
C CYS A 24 -10.54 -26.73 -26.94
N SER A 25 -9.86 -27.02 -25.83
CA SER A 25 -10.49 -27.37 -24.57
C SER A 25 -10.32 -26.21 -23.58
N GLY A 26 -11.42 -25.73 -22.99
CA GLY A 26 -11.44 -24.64 -22.02
C GLY A 26 -12.16 -23.37 -22.51
N SER A 27 -12.49 -22.48 -21.57
CA SER A 27 -13.14 -21.20 -21.86
C SER A 27 -12.14 -20.04 -21.70
N LEU A 28 -11.83 -19.37 -22.82
CA LEU A 28 -10.98 -18.18 -22.83
C LEU A 28 -11.56 -17.04 -21.97
N GLU A 29 -12.90 -16.91 -21.97
CA GLU A 29 -13.59 -15.86 -21.22
C GLU A 29 -13.43 -16.06 -19.71
N GLN A 30 -13.53 -17.32 -19.23
CA GLN A 30 -13.30 -17.62 -17.82
C GLN A 30 -11.86 -17.28 -17.39
N HIS A 31 -10.86 -17.62 -18.20
CA HIS A 31 -9.47 -17.27 -17.94
C HIS A 31 -9.29 -15.75 -17.82
N LYS A 32 -9.78 -14.98 -18.79
CA LYS A 32 -9.69 -13.52 -18.80
C LYS A 32 -10.32 -12.91 -17.54
N THR A 33 -11.53 -13.33 -17.19
CA THR A 33 -12.24 -12.79 -16.01
C THR A 33 -11.44 -13.04 -14.73
N VAL A 34 -10.99 -14.27 -14.49
CA VAL A 34 -10.20 -14.60 -13.29
C VAL A 34 -8.87 -13.85 -13.27
N PHE A 35 -8.19 -13.75 -14.43
CA PHE A 35 -6.92 -13.06 -14.57
C PHE A 35 -7.06 -11.57 -14.27
N PHE A 36 -8.05 -10.87 -14.86
CA PHE A 36 -8.26 -9.45 -14.61
C PHE A 36 -8.71 -9.16 -13.17
N ILE A 37 -9.58 -9.97 -12.59
CA ILE A 37 -9.93 -9.86 -11.17
C ILE A 37 -8.67 -9.99 -10.31
N ALA A 38 -7.81 -10.96 -10.61
CA ALA A 38 -6.55 -11.14 -9.88
C ALA A 38 -5.65 -9.91 -10.00
N LEU A 39 -5.51 -9.33 -11.19
CA LEU A 39 -4.74 -8.11 -11.43
C LEU A 39 -5.30 -6.92 -10.65
N TYR A 40 -6.61 -6.67 -10.68
CA TYR A 40 -7.23 -5.58 -9.91
C TYR A 40 -6.99 -5.74 -8.41
N LEU A 41 -7.11 -6.96 -7.89
CA LEU A 41 -6.80 -7.23 -6.47
C LEU A 41 -5.34 -6.97 -6.14
N VAL A 42 -4.41 -7.29 -7.05
CA VAL A 42 -2.98 -6.96 -6.87
C VAL A 42 -2.75 -5.46 -6.89
N SER A 43 -3.37 -4.72 -7.80
CA SER A 43 -3.27 -3.26 -7.89
C SER A 43 -3.77 -2.56 -6.61
N ILE A 44 -4.93 -2.99 -6.10
CA ILE A 44 -5.48 -2.45 -4.84
C ILE A 44 -4.53 -2.75 -3.67
N ALA A 45 -4.04 -3.98 -3.57
CA ALA A 45 -3.10 -4.37 -2.51
C ALA A 45 -1.79 -3.57 -2.57
N ALA A 46 -1.22 -3.38 -3.75
CA ALA A 46 0.00 -2.61 -3.95
C ALA A 46 -0.15 -1.13 -3.56
N GLY A 47 -1.33 -0.54 -3.82
CA GLY A 47 -1.65 0.82 -3.41
C GLY A 47 -1.78 0.96 -1.89
N TRP A 48 -2.34 -0.05 -1.21
CA TRP A 48 -2.54 -0.03 0.24
C TRP A 48 -1.26 -0.30 1.05
N GLN A 49 -0.39 -1.18 0.56
CA GLN A 49 0.74 -1.70 1.32
C GLN A 49 1.76 -0.62 1.73
N LYS A 50 2.11 0.29 0.80
CA LYS A 50 3.15 1.31 1.04
C LYS A 50 2.88 2.22 2.25
N PRO A 51 1.75 2.97 2.30
CA PRO A 51 1.50 3.88 3.42
C PRO A 51 1.25 3.13 4.74
N SER A 52 0.62 1.95 4.69
CA SER A 52 0.26 1.22 5.91
C SER A 52 1.46 0.54 6.57
N LEU A 53 2.32 -0.11 5.80
CA LEU A 53 3.42 -0.91 6.33
C LEU A 53 4.58 -0.05 6.86
N GLU A 54 4.91 1.04 6.16
CA GLU A 54 5.95 1.97 6.60
C GLU A 54 5.52 2.72 7.86
N SER A 55 4.26 3.17 7.92
CA SER A 55 3.70 3.80 9.13
C SER A 55 3.68 2.82 10.30
N PHE A 56 3.24 1.58 10.07
CA PHE A 56 3.24 0.54 11.10
C PHE A 56 4.65 0.24 11.64
N GLY A 57 5.65 0.18 10.76
CA GLY A 57 7.05 -0.01 11.15
C GLY A 57 7.60 1.18 11.94
N ALA A 58 7.26 2.40 11.53
CA ALA A 58 7.61 3.62 12.26
C ALA A 58 7.00 3.65 13.67
N ASP A 59 5.76 3.17 13.81
CA ASP A 59 5.01 3.14 15.08
C ASP A 59 5.61 2.21 16.14
N GLN A 60 6.55 1.34 15.76
CA GLN A 60 7.25 0.46 16.71
C GLN A 60 8.27 1.20 17.57
N PHE A 61 8.66 2.42 17.19
CA PHE A 61 9.68 3.22 17.88
C PHE A 61 9.06 4.45 18.55
N ASP A 62 9.51 4.78 19.76
CA ASP A 62 9.17 6.03 20.44
C ASP A 62 10.07 7.17 19.95
N ASP A 63 9.45 8.26 19.50
CA ASP A 63 10.16 9.44 19.00
C ASP A 63 10.72 10.32 20.14
N ASN A 64 10.21 10.16 21.36
CA ASN A 64 10.68 10.87 22.56
C ASN A 64 11.96 10.26 23.15
N ASP A 65 12.27 9.00 22.83
CA ASP A 65 13.51 8.35 23.23
C ASP A 65 14.59 8.54 22.14
N CYS A 66 15.68 9.22 22.51
CA CYS A 66 16.82 9.47 21.63
C CYS A 66 17.46 8.19 21.06
N VAL A 67 17.45 7.09 21.82
CA VAL A 67 18.01 5.79 21.40
C VAL A 67 17.07 5.10 20.41
N GLU A 68 15.77 5.02 20.72
CA GLU A 68 14.78 4.42 19.82
C GLU A 68 14.65 5.20 18.51
N ARG A 69 14.72 6.54 18.56
CA ARG A 69 14.76 7.39 17.34
C ARG A 69 15.93 7.06 16.42
N ARG A 70 17.13 6.80 16.98
CA ARG A 70 18.29 6.38 16.17
C ARG A 70 18.07 4.98 15.57
N LYS A 71 17.44 4.06 16.31
CA LYS A 71 17.08 2.73 15.81
C LYS A 71 16.05 2.80 14.69
N LYS A 72 15.06 3.70 14.77
CA LYS A 72 14.08 3.98 13.72
C LYS A 72 14.74 4.38 12.40
N ILE A 73 15.74 5.27 12.46
CA ILE A 73 16.51 5.67 11.26
C ILE A 73 17.26 4.46 10.67
N SER A 74 17.92 3.66 11.51
CA SER A 74 18.60 2.44 11.08
C SER A 74 17.63 1.43 10.46
N PHE A 75 16.44 1.27 11.03
CA PHE A 75 15.36 0.44 10.49
C PHE A 75 14.99 0.87 9.07
N PHE A 76 14.77 2.17 8.84
CA PHE A 76 14.47 2.67 7.50
C PHE A 76 15.65 2.49 6.52
N ASN A 77 16.90 2.64 6.97
CA ASN A 77 18.06 2.35 6.12
C ASN A 77 18.07 0.89 5.66
N TRP A 78 17.83 -0.05 6.58
CA TRP A 78 17.72 -1.48 6.25
C TRP A 78 16.50 -1.79 5.39
N TRP A 79 15.38 -1.12 5.63
CA TRP A 79 14.17 -1.23 4.80
C TRP A 79 14.44 -0.84 3.35
N PHE A 80 15.06 0.32 3.12
CA PHE A 80 15.40 0.78 1.77
C PHE A 80 16.43 -0.12 1.10
N PHE A 81 17.45 -0.58 1.83
CA PHE A 81 18.41 -1.55 1.31
C PHE A 81 17.73 -2.86 0.90
N GLY A 82 16.84 -3.38 1.74
CA GLY A 82 16.03 -4.57 1.46
C GLY A 82 15.10 -4.39 0.27
N ALA A 83 14.45 -3.22 0.14
CA ALA A 83 13.58 -2.91 -0.99
C ALA A 83 14.37 -2.84 -2.30
N CYS A 84 15.49 -2.11 -2.33
CA CYS A 84 16.34 -2.00 -3.52
C CYS A 84 16.90 -3.36 -3.95
N SER A 85 17.47 -4.12 -3.01
CA SER A 85 17.96 -5.47 -3.29
C SER A 85 16.83 -6.40 -3.75
N GLY A 86 15.67 -6.34 -3.08
CA GLY A 86 14.48 -7.10 -3.43
C GLY A 86 13.97 -6.83 -4.85
N VAL A 87 14.02 -5.58 -5.33
CA VAL A 87 13.70 -5.25 -6.72
C VAL A 87 14.70 -5.88 -7.69
N VAL A 88 16.00 -5.78 -7.42
CA VAL A 88 17.05 -6.36 -8.27
C VAL A 88 16.89 -7.89 -8.34
N PHE A 89 16.77 -8.55 -7.20
CA PHE A 89 16.56 -10.00 -7.15
C PHE A 89 15.22 -10.41 -7.75
N GLY A 90 14.16 -9.64 -7.50
CA GLY A 90 12.82 -9.90 -8.00
C GLY A 90 12.80 -9.90 -9.53
N VAL A 91 13.33 -8.86 -10.17
CA VAL A 91 13.36 -8.79 -11.64
C VAL A 91 14.23 -9.91 -12.20
N THR A 92 15.43 -10.13 -11.67
CA THR A 92 16.35 -11.15 -12.19
C THR A 92 15.81 -12.57 -11.99
N ALA A 93 15.49 -12.96 -10.75
CA ALA A 93 15.08 -14.32 -10.42
C ALA A 93 13.73 -14.69 -11.03
N VAL A 94 12.74 -13.78 -10.99
CA VAL A 94 11.41 -14.06 -11.56
C VAL A 94 11.49 -14.18 -13.08
N LEU A 95 12.29 -13.35 -13.78
CA LEU A 95 12.47 -13.50 -15.23
C LEU A 95 13.19 -14.81 -15.56
N SER A 96 14.23 -15.19 -14.82
CA SER A 96 14.92 -16.47 -15.02
C SER A 96 13.95 -17.65 -14.84
N VAL A 97 13.17 -17.67 -13.75
CA VAL A 97 12.18 -18.74 -13.50
C VAL A 97 11.09 -18.74 -14.58
N THR A 98 10.60 -17.58 -14.98
CA THR A 98 9.57 -17.47 -16.02
C THR A 98 10.06 -17.96 -17.38
N GLY A 99 11.33 -17.68 -17.72
CA GLY A 99 11.95 -18.13 -18.97
C GLY A 99 12.15 -19.65 -19.04
N HIS A 100 12.47 -20.30 -17.92
CA HIS A 100 12.73 -21.74 -17.88
C HIS A 100 11.50 -22.60 -17.55
N PHE A 101 10.64 -22.13 -16.65
CA PHE A 101 9.53 -22.90 -16.07
C PHE A 101 8.14 -22.29 -16.35
N GLY A 102 8.08 -21.19 -17.11
CA GLY A 102 6.85 -20.53 -17.51
C GLY A 102 6.24 -19.61 -16.45
N TRP A 103 5.17 -18.91 -16.85
CA TRP A 103 4.50 -17.88 -16.05
C TRP A 103 3.88 -18.40 -14.75
N GLY A 104 3.42 -19.65 -14.73
CA GLY A 104 2.88 -20.27 -13.51
C GLY A 104 3.91 -20.34 -12.38
N ALA A 105 5.12 -20.80 -12.69
CA ALA A 105 6.24 -20.81 -11.73
C ALA A 105 6.69 -19.38 -11.39
N GLY A 106 6.75 -18.49 -12.39
CA GLY A 106 7.08 -17.08 -12.20
C GLY A 106 6.20 -16.36 -11.18
N TYR A 107 4.88 -16.57 -11.24
CA TYR A 107 3.95 -15.99 -10.25
C TYR A 107 3.90 -16.76 -8.93
N ALA A 108 4.29 -18.03 -8.89
CA ALA A 108 4.30 -18.81 -7.65
C ALA A 108 5.36 -18.30 -6.65
N VAL A 109 6.54 -17.91 -7.15
CA VAL A 109 7.64 -17.36 -6.33
C VAL A 109 7.19 -16.17 -5.46
N PRO A 110 6.67 -15.06 -6.02
CA PRO A 110 6.22 -13.93 -5.20
C PRO A 110 5.02 -14.28 -4.31
N THR A 111 4.15 -15.21 -4.72
CA THR A 111 3.04 -15.69 -3.89
C THR A 111 3.54 -16.39 -2.62
N VAL A 112 4.55 -17.25 -2.74
CA VAL A 112 5.16 -17.94 -1.59
C VAL A 112 5.91 -16.95 -0.70
N CYS A 113 6.72 -16.05 -1.28
CA CYS A 113 7.43 -15.00 -0.53
C CYS A 113 6.47 -14.12 0.27
N LEU A 114 5.35 -13.70 -0.34
CA LEU A 114 4.32 -12.92 0.35
C LEU A 114 3.65 -13.73 1.46
N GLY A 115 3.33 -15.01 1.22
CA GLY A 115 2.77 -15.90 2.23
C GLY A 115 3.69 -16.05 3.46
N LEU A 116 5.00 -16.20 3.23
CA LEU A 116 5.99 -16.27 4.30
C LEU A 116 6.10 -14.94 5.06
N ALA A 117 6.13 -13.81 4.35
CA ALA A 117 6.17 -12.48 4.98
C ALA A 117 4.94 -12.23 5.86
N LEU A 118 3.75 -12.60 5.39
CA LEU A 118 2.51 -12.52 6.16
C LEU A 118 2.55 -13.43 7.38
N ALA A 119 3.05 -14.65 7.25
CA ALA A 119 3.19 -15.57 8.38
C ALA A 119 4.12 -14.99 9.45
N LEU A 120 5.28 -14.44 9.06
CA LEU A 120 6.21 -13.78 9.98
C LEU A 120 5.57 -12.57 10.67
N LEU A 121 4.79 -11.77 9.94
CA LEU A 121 4.06 -10.64 10.51
C LEU A 121 3.04 -11.12 11.56
N VAL A 122 2.26 -12.16 11.25
CA VAL A 122 1.28 -12.72 12.18
C VAL A 122 1.94 -13.32 13.42
N ILE A 123 3.06 -14.01 13.26
CA ILE A 123 3.84 -14.56 14.39
C ILE A 123 4.40 -13.43 15.27
N GLY A 124 4.73 -12.28 14.67
CA GLY A 124 5.23 -11.09 15.36
C GLY A 124 4.16 -10.29 16.10
N CYS A 125 2.86 -10.49 15.82
CA CYS A 125 1.74 -9.77 16.45
C CYS A 125 1.85 -9.54 17.97
N PRO A 126 2.15 -10.54 18.83
CA PRO A 126 2.24 -10.34 20.27
C PRO A 126 3.37 -9.39 20.71
N TYR A 127 4.34 -9.09 19.84
CA TYR A 127 5.47 -8.21 20.14
C TYR A 127 5.29 -6.79 19.61
N TYR A 128 4.23 -6.52 18.86
CA TYR A 128 4.02 -5.22 18.24
C TYR A 128 3.40 -4.20 19.18
N ARG A 129 3.86 -2.95 19.06
CA ARG A 129 3.23 -1.78 19.69
C ARG A 129 2.13 -1.26 18.76
N TYR A 130 0.94 -1.06 19.31
CA TYR A 130 -0.21 -0.51 18.59
C TYR A 130 -0.49 0.92 19.05
N ARG A 131 -0.51 1.87 18.11
CA ARG A 131 -0.91 3.25 18.39
C ARG A 131 -2.43 3.37 18.51
N ILE A 132 -2.88 4.26 19.39
CA ILE A 132 -4.30 4.58 19.56
C ILE A 132 -4.76 5.33 18.30
N PRO A 133 -5.86 4.91 17.64
CA PRO A 133 -6.35 5.55 16.42
C PRO A 133 -6.68 7.03 16.66
N GLN A 134 -6.07 7.93 15.88
CA GLN A 134 -6.20 9.39 15.99
C GLN A 134 -7.30 9.98 15.07
N GLY A 135 -8.20 9.15 14.55
CA GLY A 135 -9.22 9.55 13.56
C GLY A 135 -8.69 9.59 12.11
N SER A 136 -9.53 10.04 11.18
CA SER A 136 -9.19 10.10 9.75
C SER A 136 -8.74 11.50 9.33
N PRO A 137 -7.57 11.65 8.67
CA PRO A 137 -7.13 12.94 8.13
C PRO A 137 -8.02 13.43 6.98
N LEU A 138 -8.83 12.56 6.38
CA LEU A 138 -9.77 12.94 5.32
C LEU A 138 -10.97 13.73 5.85
N THR A 139 -11.34 13.52 7.12
CA THR A 139 -12.48 14.19 7.74
C THR A 139 -12.34 15.72 7.73
N PRO A 140 -11.27 16.33 8.26
CA PRO A 140 -11.11 17.79 8.21
C PRO A 140 -10.97 18.30 6.77
N ILE A 141 -10.34 17.55 5.86
CA ILE A 141 -10.21 17.94 4.45
C ILE A 141 -11.60 18.05 3.81
N LEU A 142 -12.43 17.02 3.96
CA LEU A 142 -13.80 17.02 3.43
C LEU A 142 -14.65 18.11 4.09
N GLN A 143 -14.50 18.33 5.40
CA GLN A 143 -15.18 19.42 6.09
C GLN A 143 -14.82 20.78 5.50
N VAL A 144 -13.54 21.03 5.21
CA VAL A 144 -13.09 22.27 4.55
C VAL A 144 -13.66 22.39 3.14
N PHE A 145 -13.65 21.33 2.33
CA PHE A 145 -14.26 21.36 0.99
C PHE A 145 -15.76 21.64 1.04
N VAL A 146 -16.49 20.98 1.93
CA VAL A 146 -17.93 21.18 2.12
C VAL A 146 -18.20 22.59 2.64
N ALA A 147 -17.44 23.07 3.62
CA ALA A 147 -17.59 24.42 4.16
C ALA A 147 -17.28 25.49 3.12
N ALA A 148 -16.20 25.35 2.34
CA ALA A 148 -15.83 26.30 1.30
C ALA A 148 -16.87 26.37 0.17
N THR A 149 -17.40 25.22 -0.26
CA THR A 149 -18.46 25.18 -1.30
C THR A 149 -19.79 25.72 -0.80
N ALA A 150 -20.17 25.43 0.44
CA ALA A 150 -21.39 25.95 1.05
C ALA A 150 -21.32 27.47 1.34
N LYS A 151 -20.14 27.98 1.71
CA LYS A 151 -19.93 29.37 2.10
C LYS A 151 -19.45 30.29 0.96
N LYS A 152 -19.36 29.80 -0.29
CA LYS A 152 -18.80 30.55 -1.43
C LYS A 152 -19.53 31.85 -1.79
N ASN A 153 -20.80 31.99 -1.41
CA ASN A 153 -21.63 33.15 -1.72
C ASN A 153 -21.75 34.13 -0.54
N LEU A 154 -21.05 33.89 0.57
CA LEU A 154 -21.06 34.81 1.70
C LEU A 154 -20.14 36.01 1.43
N PRO A 155 -20.53 37.22 1.84
CA PRO A 155 -19.66 38.39 1.75
C PRO A 155 -18.39 38.14 2.56
N GLN A 156 -17.24 38.52 1.97
CA GLN A 156 -15.95 38.38 2.61
C GLN A 156 -15.88 39.25 3.87
N PRO A 157 -15.55 38.70 5.04
CA PRO A 157 -15.38 39.50 6.25
C PRO A 157 -14.27 40.53 6.05
N SER A 158 -14.51 41.76 6.51
CA SER A 158 -13.58 42.89 6.34
C SER A 158 -12.31 42.76 7.19
N ASP A 159 -12.34 41.91 8.21
CA ASP A 159 -11.23 41.62 9.09
C ASP A 159 -10.73 40.16 8.89
N PRO A 160 -9.48 39.96 8.43
CA PRO A 160 -8.92 38.62 8.24
C PRO A 160 -8.71 37.82 9.53
N SER A 161 -8.79 38.46 10.70
CA SER A 161 -8.69 37.78 12.01
C SER A 161 -9.93 36.94 12.37
N GLU A 162 -11.06 37.14 11.68
CA GLU A 162 -12.27 36.34 11.90
C GLU A 162 -12.28 34.99 11.15
N LEU A 163 -11.26 34.70 10.33
CA LEU A 163 -11.23 33.53 9.45
C LEU A 163 -10.84 32.19 10.13
N TYR A 164 -11.11 32.07 11.43
CA TYR A 164 -10.80 30.95 12.34
C TYR A 164 -9.34 30.89 12.85
N GLU A 165 -9.13 31.39 14.07
CA GLU A 165 -8.09 30.87 14.98
C GLU A 165 -8.77 30.16 16.15
N PHE A 166 -8.80 28.84 16.14
CA PHE A 166 -9.02 28.10 17.38
C PHE A 166 -7.69 28.08 18.15
N VAL A 167 -7.63 28.86 19.23
CA VAL A 167 -6.55 28.77 20.21
C VAL A 167 -6.72 27.46 20.97
N GLU A 168 -6.12 26.38 20.48
CA GLU A 168 -5.92 25.17 21.30
C GLU A 168 -4.71 25.40 22.23
N PRO A 169 -4.83 25.15 23.53
CA PRO A 169 -3.70 25.26 24.45
C PRO A 169 -2.62 24.22 24.10
N GLY A 170 -1.51 24.66 23.51
CA GLY A 170 -0.34 23.83 23.19
C GLY A 170 0.10 23.81 21.72
N ARG A 171 -0.61 24.47 20.79
CA ARG A 171 -0.24 24.50 19.37
C ARG A 171 0.28 25.89 18.97
N SER A 172 1.51 25.95 18.46
CA SER A 172 2.17 27.18 18.01
C SER A 172 1.43 27.81 16.83
N ARG A 173 1.26 29.14 16.85
CA ARG A 173 0.67 29.92 15.75
C ARG A 173 1.47 29.71 14.48
N LEU A 174 0.81 29.36 13.37
CA LEU A 174 1.43 29.39 12.05
C LEU A 174 1.61 30.86 11.66
N PRO A 175 2.84 31.36 11.45
CA PRO A 175 3.05 32.75 11.09
C PRO A 175 2.39 33.05 9.74
N HIS A 176 1.63 34.14 9.67
CA HIS A 176 1.09 34.64 8.42
C HIS A 176 2.24 34.93 7.44
N THR A 177 2.24 34.27 6.28
CA THR A 177 3.17 34.60 5.20
C THR A 177 2.69 35.88 4.53
N SER A 178 3.55 36.90 4.50
CA SER A 178 3.25 38.22 3.93
C SER A 178 3.54 38.32 2.42
N ARG A 179 3.63 37.18 1.73
CA ARG A 179 3.85 37.15 0.27
C ARG A 179 2.54 36.83 -0.45
N MET A 180 1.88 37.89 -0.92
CA MET A 180 1.10 37.86 -2.15
C MET A 180 2.02 38.08 -3.35
#